data_AF-A0A850XBC0-F1
#
_entry.id   AF-A0A850XBC0-F1
#
_cell.length_a   1.000
_cell.length_b   1.000
_cell.length_c   1.000
_cell.angle_alpha   90.00
_cell.angle_beta   90.00
_cell.angle_gamma   90.00
#
_symmetry.space_group_name_H-M   'P 1'
#
loop_
_entity.id
_entity.type
_entity.pdbx_description
1 polymer ?
#
loop_
_entity_poly.entity_id
_entity_poly.type
_entity_poly.pdbx_seq_one_letter_code
_entity_poly.pdbx_strand_id
1 'polypeptide(L)' 'SRFSQEYPRDVPLLSAARSVCPGTPRERRRRRQPGQQLWFESLYQGAVFQLRRGDQLAATTTAGRFLDLHGGGQAYF' A
#
# COMPACT_ATOMS: atom_id res chain seq x y z
N SER A 1 -3.33 10.20 1.10
CA SER A 1 -3.16 11.59 0.66
C SER A 1 -4.14 12.49 1.41
N ARG A 2 -3.88 13.81 1.35
CA ARG A 2 -4.79 14.87 1.73
C ARG A 2 -5.15 15.68 0.49
N PHE A 3 -6.43 15.86 0.24
CA PHE A 3 -6.96 16.83 -0.71
C PHE A 3 -7.60 17.99 0.05
N SER A 4 -7.36 19.23 -0.40
CA SER A 4 -7.93 20.43 0.20
C SER A 4 -8.55 21.31 -0.88
N GLN A 5 -9.68 21.94 -0.62
CA GLN A 5 -10.30 22.85 -1.61
C GLN A 5 -9.46 24.11 -1.84
N GLU A 6 -8.74 24.58 -0.81
CA GLU A 6 -7.80 25.71 -0.91
C GLU A 6 -6.54 25.35 -1.73
N TYR A 7 -6.27 24.05 -1.87
CA TYR A 7 -5.14 23.54 -2.61
C TYR A 7 -5.54 22.26 -3.35
N PRO A 8 -6.23 22.39 -4.50
CA PRO A 8 -7.04 21.35 -5.13
C PRO A 8 -6.18 20.30 -5.87
N ARG A 9 -5.31 19.63 -5.11
CA ARG A 9 -4.50 18.50 -5.54
C ARG A 9 -4.27 17.56 -4.37
N ASP A 10 -4.12 16.28 -4.69
CA ASP A 10 -3.70 15.28 -3.70
C ASP A 10 -2.25 15.48 -3.29
N VAL A 11 -2.02 15.63 -1.98
CA VAL A 11 -0.68 15.70 -1.39
C VAL A 11 -0.47 14.45 -0.52
N PRO A 12 0.63 13.69 -0.70
CA PRO A 12 0.93 12.56 0.17
C PRO A 12 1.28 13.05 1.58
N LEU A 13 0.51 12.60 2.59
CA LEU A 13 0.84 12.79 4.00
C LEU A 13 1.78 11.69 4.50
N LEU A 14 1.46 10.44 4.13
CA LEU A 14 2.19 9.23 4.44
C LEU A 14 2.34 8.44 3.15
N SER A 15 3.53 7.88 2.90
CA SER A 15 3.82 7.03 1.74
C SER A 15 4.87 6.00 2.12
N ALA A 16 4.75 4.80 1.58
CA ALA A 16 5.66 3.70 1.81
C ALA A 16 5.67 2.76 0.59
N ALA A 17 6.76 2.04 0.42
CA ALA A 17 6.93 1.06 -0.65
C ALA A 17 7.54 -0.23 -0.10
N ARG A 18 7.16 -1.36 -0.69
CA ARG A 18 7.66 -2.70 -0.33
C ARG A 18 7.99 -3.50 -1.58
N SER A 19 9.06 -4.29 -1.49
CA SER A 19 9.47 -5.26 -2.50
C SER A 19 9.25 -6.68 -1.96
N VAL A 20 8.17 -7.34 -2.36
CA VAL A 20 7.74 -8.64 -1.80
C VAL A 20 8.26 -9.86 -2.58
N CYS A 21 8.93 -9.60 -3.69
CA CYS A 21 9.15 -10.55 -4.75
C CYS A 21 10.67 -10.85 -4.79
N PRO A 22 11.16 -12.06 -4.45
CA PRO A 22 12.59 -12.37 -4.46
C PRO A 22 13.13 -12.69 -5.87
N GLY A 23 14.38 -12.31 -6.14
CA GLY A 23 15.12 -12.65 -7.36
C GLY A 23 14.83 -11.81 -8.60
N THR A 24 15.72 -11.89 -9.60
CA THR A 24 15.62 -11.12 -10.86
C THR A 24 14.49 -11.65 -11.77
N PRO A 25 13.94 -10.84 -12.69
CA PRO A 25 12.95 -11.31 -13.65
C PRO A 25 13.42 -12.51 -14.50
N ARG A 26 14.74 -12.61 -14.75
CA ARG A 26 15.37 -13.74 -15.46
C ARG A 26 15.40 -15.00 -14.61
N GLU A 27 15.72 -14.90 -13.32
CA GLU A 27 15.66 -16.03 -12.38
C GLU A 27 14.23 -16.57 -12.22
N ARG A 28 13.23 -15.69 -12.20
CA ARG A 28 11.80 -16.07 -12.12
C ARG A 28 11.29 -16.82 -13.34
N ARG A 29 11.77 -16.46 -14.54
CA ARG A 29 11.41 -17.16 -15.78
C ARG A 29 12.06 -18.54 -15.88
N ARG A 30 13.24 -18.73 -15.28
CA ARG A 30 13.98 -20.00 -15.31
C ARG A 30 13.59 -20.95 -14.16
N ARG A 31 13.17 -20.41 -13.01
CA ARG A 31 12.63 -21.20 -11.89
C ARG A 31 11.13 -21.49 -12.12
N ARG A 32 10.81 -22.57 -12.83
CA ARG A 32 9.64 -23.39 -12.45
C ARG A 32 10.00 -24.07 -11.13
N GLN A 33 10.03 -23.34 -10.01
CA GLN A 33 10.30 -23.95 -8.72
C GLN A 33 9.01 -24.52 -8.14
N PRO A 34 8.95 -25.84 -7.87
CA PRO A 34 7.93 -26.39 -6.99
C PRO A 34 8.18 -25.80 -5.59
N GLY A 35 7.16 -25.17 -5.00
CA GLY A 35 7.25 -24.51 -3.69
C GLY A 35 7.30 -22.99 -3.74
N GLN A 36 6.44 -22.35 -4.54
CA GLN A 36 6.19 -20.92 -4.44
C GLN A 36 5.49 -20.65 -3.09
N GLN A 37 6.29 -20.39 -2.05
CA GLN A 37 5.79 -20.16 -0.71
C GLN A 37 4.87 -18.93 -0.73
N LEU A 38 3.68 -19.08 -0.13
CA LEU A 38 2.78 -17.95 0.13
C LEU A 38 3.57 -16.87 0.89
N TRP A 39 3.47 -15.63 0.44
CA TRP A 39 4.09 -14.49 1.09
C TRP A 39 2.98 -13.58 1.62
N PHE A 40 3.25 -12.95 2.75
CA PHE A 40 2.40 -11.96 3.38
C PHE A 40 3.29 -10.81 3.83
N GLU A 41 2.83 -9.58 3.63
CA GLU A 41 3.52 -8.38 4.06
C GLU A 41 2.48 -7.39 4.59
N SER A 42 2.68 -6.91 5.82
CA SER A 42 1.84 -5.89 6.44
C SER A 42 2.50 -4.52 6.33
N LEU A 43 1.69 -3.48 6.12
CA LEU A 43 2.16 -2.10 6.06
C LEU A 43 1.30 -1.25 6.98
N TYR A 44 1.95 -0.58 7.94
CA TYR A 44 1.30 0.34 8.86
C TYR A 44 1.83 1.76 8.64
N GLN A 45 0.93 2.74 8.63
CA GLN A 45 1.27 4.16 8.58
C GLN A 45 0.40 4.92 9.56
N GLY A 46 1.01 5.75 10.40
CA GLY A 46 0.28 6.59 11.34
C GLY A 46 1.14 7.77 11.79
N ALA A 47 0.54 8.95 11.80
CA ALA A 47 1.13 10.18 12.35
C ALA A 47 0.01 11.19 12.62
N VAL A 48 0.32 12.22 13.39
CA VAL A 48 -0.60 13.33 13.65
C VAL A 48 -0.31 14.44 12.64
N PHE A 49 -1.36 14.95 12.00
CA PHE A 49 -1.28 16.09 11.08
C PHE A 49 -2.32 17.13 11.48
N GLN A 50 -1.97 18.40 11.36
CA GLN A 50 -2.96 19.46 11.40
C GLN A 50 -3.72 19.50 10.06
N LEU A 51 -5.04 19.43 10.14
CA LEU A 51 -5.95 19.47 9.00
C LEU A 51 -6.88 20.68 9.11
N ARG A 52 -7.44 21.08 7.98
CA ARG A 52 -8.48 22.12 7.91
C ARG A 52 -9.85 21.48 7.75
N ARG A 53 -10.89 22.21 8.14
CA ARG A 53 -12.27 21.80 7.92
C ARG A 53 -12.50 21.57 6.42
N GLY A 54 -13.00 20.40 6.07
CA GLY A 54 -13.30 20.03 4.68
C GLY A 54 -12.12 19.39 3.92
N ASP A 55 -10.94 19.25 4.55
CA ASP A 55 -9.89 18.41 3.99
C ASP A 55 -10.39 16.96 3.88
N GLN A 56 -10.10 16.33 2.74
CA GLN A 56 -10.45 14.93 2.46
C GLN A 56 -9.19 14.08 2.58
N LEU A 57 -9.31 12.91 3.21
CA LEU A 57 -8.21 11.96 3.36
C LEU A 57 -8.51 10.69 2.58
N ALA A 58 -7.49 10.14 1.92
CA ALA A 58 -7.58 8.88 1.21
C ALA A 58 -6.37 7.99 1.51
N ALA A 59 -6.60 6.71 1.76
CA ALA A 59 -5.56 5.68 1.76
C ALA A 59 -5.65 4.89 0.46
N THR A 60 -4.59 4.92 -0.36
CA THR A 60 -4.57 4.29 -1.68
C THR A 60 -3.35 3.42 -1.86
N THR A 61 -3.47 2.39 -2.71
CA THR A 61 -2.37 1.49 -3.07
C THR A 61 -2.40 1.17 -4.55
N THR A 62 -1.24 1.12 -5.19
CA THR A 62 -1.09 0.65 -6.58
C THR A 62 -1.16 -0.88 -6.69
N ALA A 63 -1.09 -1.57 -5.55
CA ALA A 63 -1.01 -3.03 -5.43
C ALA A 63 -2.34 -3.66 -4.98
N GLY A 64 -3.48 -3.01 -5.23
CA GLY A 64 -4.80 -3.42 -4.71
C GLY A 64 -5.18 -4.88 -4.97
N ARG A 65 -4.72 -5.47 -6.09
CA ARG A 65 -4.92 -6.89 -6.42
C ARG A 65 -4.24 -7.89 -5.46
N PHE A 66 -3.35 -7.43 -4.60
CA PHE A 66 -2.61 -8.24 -3.64
C PHE A 66 -3.08 -8.03 -2.19
N LEU A 67 -4.14 -7.27 -1.98
CA LEU A 67 -4.72 -7.11 -0.64
C LEU A 67 -5.40 -8.41 -0.22
N ASP A 68 -5.03 -8.89 0.97
CA ASP A 68 -5.80 -9.92 1.66
C ASP A 68 -6.93 -9.25 2.44
N LEU A 69 -8.17 -9.49 2.01
CA LEU A 69 -9.39 -8.95 2.62
C LEU A 69 -10.28 -10.05 3.20
N HIS A 70 -9.77 -11.29 3.30
CA HIS A 70 -10.54 -12.43 3.79
C HIS A 70 -10.70 -12.40 5.31
N GLY A 71 -9.75 -11.80 6.03
CA GLY A 71 -9.79 -11.61 7.48
C GLY A 71 -10.18 -10.18 7.87
N GLY A 72 -11.08 -10.04 8.85
CA GLY A 72 -11.38 -8.75 9.46
C GLY A 72 -10.14 -8.14 10.13
N GLY A 73 -9.92 -6.84 9.94
CA GLY A 73 -8.82 -6.10 10.60
C GLY A 73 -7.46 -6.15 9.88
N GLN A 74 -7.35 -6.83 8.73
CA GLN A 74 -6.10 -6.88 7.95
C GLN A 74 -5.84 -5.61 7.13
N ALA A 75 -6.91 -4.90 6.72
CA ALA A 75 -6.85 -3.64 5.99
C ALA A 75 -7.84 -2.65 6.60
N TYR A 76 -7.36 -1.48 7.00
CA TYR A 76 -8.16 -0.42 7.61
C TYR A 76 -7.53 0.94 7.32
N PHE A 77 -8.35 1.99 7.46
CA PHE A 77 -7.94 3.39 7.43
C PHE A 77 -8.70 4.16 8.50
#